data_AF-A0A368FI78-F1
#
_entry.id   AF-A0A368FI78-F1
#
_cell.length_a   1.000
_cell.length_b   1.000
_cell.length_c   1.000
_cell.angle_alpha   90.00
_cell.angle_beta   90.00
_cell.angle_gamma   90.00
#
_symmetry.space_group_name_H-M   'P 1'
#
loop_
_entity.id
_entity.type
_entity.pdbx_description
1 polymer ?
#
loop_
_entity_poly.entity_id
_entity_poly.type
_entity_poly.pdbx_seq_one_letter_code
_entity_poly.pdbx_strand_id
1 'polypeptide(L)'
;MLVIIVFSLMVSYSYAADCFESVKNLPNLDQLKACAQLPAEQLPKCVGDYFSRVSSDPSNTMGALLNPQTLLDAVKCSVNSM
;
A
#
# COMPACT_ATOMS: atom_id res chain seq x y z
N MET A 1 -4.11 -17.53 43.77
CA MET A 1 -4.69 -18.16 42.56
C MET A 1 -5.17 -17.01 41.67
N LEU A 2 -4.22 -16.36 41.00
CA LEU A 2 -3.78 -16.62 39.62
C LEU A 2 -4.82 -16.10 38.60
N VAL A 3 -4.39 -15.05 37.86
CA VAL A 3 -4.69 -14.70 36.46
C VAL A 3 -6.14 -14.27 36.17
N ILE A 4 -6.48 -13.15 35.51
CA ILE A 4 -5.82 -12.29 34.51
C ILE A 4 -6.55 -10.93 34.62
N ILE A 5 -5.99 -9.90 35.25
CA ILE A 5 -5.48 -8.71 34.54
C ILE A 5 -6.23 -8.45 33.21
N VAL A 6 -7.47 -7.95 33.26
CA VAL A 6 -8.09 -7.23 32.13
C VAL A 6 -7.55 -5.79 32.13
N PHE A 7 -6.23 -5.71 32.17
CA PHE A 7 -5.39 -4.55 31.92
C PHE A 7 -4.70 -4.94 30.61
N SER A 8 -4.72 -4.10 29.57
CA SER A 8 -4.13 -4.34 28.23
C SER A 8 -5.12 -4.70 27.10
N LEU A 9 -6.32 -4.11 27.09
CA LEU A 9 -6.91 -3.72 25.81
C LEU A 9 -6.79 -2.20 25.63
N MET A 10 -5.61 -1.66 25.97
CA MET A 10 -4.98 -0.70 25.07
C MET A 10 -4.66 -1.50 23.80
N VAL A 11 -5.70 -1.76 23.00
CA VAL A 11 -5.49 -1.99 21.59
C VAL A 11 -5.03 -0.63 21.10
N SER A 12 -3.72 -0.41 21.25
CA SER A 12 -2.97 0.41 20.34
C SER A 12 -3.22 -0.23 18.98
N TYR A 13 -4.40 0.06 18.40
CA TYR A 13 -4.50 0.33 16.99
C TYR A 13 -3.55 1.51 16.80
N SER A 14 -2.25 1.21 16.81
CA SER A 14 -1.34 1.83 15.88
C SER A 14 -2.00 1.50 14.56
N TYR A 15 -2.91 2.38 14.13
CA TYR A 15 -3.16 2.63 12.74
C TYR A 15 -1.79 3.06 12.21
N ALA A 16 -0.88 2.10 12.05
CA ALA A 16 0.05 2.15 10.96
C ALA A 16 -0.91 2.32 9.80
N ALA A 17 -1.04 3.56 9.32
CA ALA A 17 -1.82 3.84 8.15
C ALA A 17 -1.18 2.94 7.10
N ASP A 18 -1.81 1.79 6.85
CA ASP A 18 -1.34 0.88 5.83
C ASP A 18 -1.53 1.72 4.58
N CYS A 19 -0.46 2.35 4.10
CA CYS A 19 -0.56 3.35 3.03
C CYS A 19 -1.19 2.75 1.77
N PHE A 20 -1.22 1.41 1.73
CA PHE A 20 -1.82 0.58 0.72
C PHE A 20 -3.27 0.16 1.00
N GLU A 21 -3.91 0.56 2.10
CA GLU A 21 -5.32 0.21 2.42
C GLU A 21 -6.27 0.61 1.29
N SER A 22 -6.12 1.82 0.77
CA SER A 22 -6.92 2.35 -0.34
C SER A 22 -6.73 1.57 -1.65
N VAL A 23 -5.63 0.82 -1.76
CA VAL A 23 -5.25 0.04 -2.94
C VAL A 23 -5.14 -1.46 -2.63
N LYS A 24 -5.64 -1.93 -1.48
CA LYS A 24 -5.49 -3.30 -0.98
C LYS A 24 -6.07 -4.38 -1.90
N ASN A 25 -7.03 -3.99 -2.72
CA ASN A 25 -7.73 -4.87 -3.65
C ASN A 25 -7.02 -4.99 -5.00
N LEU A 26 -5.91 -4.28 -5.20
CA LEU A 26 -5.19 -4.35 -6.45
C LEU A 26 -4.37 -5.63 -6.56
N PRO A 27 -4.30 -6.24 -7.76
CA PRO A 27 -3.44 -7.38 -7.99
C PRO A 27 -1.97 -6.99 -7.91
N ASN A 28 -1.13 -7.94 -7.53
CA ASN A 28 0.33 -7.77 -7.46
C ASN A 28 0.77 -6.61 -6.55
N LEU A 29 0.06 -6.36 -5.45
CA LEU A 29 0.34 -5.28 -4.51
C LEU A 29 1.76 -5.34 -3.93
N ASP A 30 2.33 -6.53 -3.80
CA ASP A 30 3.73 -6.70 -3.41
C ASP A 30 4.72 -6.02 -4.36
N GLN A 31 4.42 -5.90 -5.66
CA GLN A 31 5.25 -5.13 -6.60
C GLN A 31 5.19 -3.63 -6.29
N LEU A 32 4.01 -3.13 -5.94
CA LEU A 32 3.83 -1.74 -5.54
C LEU A 32 4.54 -1.45 -4.20
N LYS A 33 4.49 -2.39 -3.24
CA LYS A 33 5.26 -2.32 -1.99
C LYS A 33 6.76 -2.38 -2.24
N ALA A 34 7.21 -3.19 -3.20
CA ALA A 34 8.62 -3.23 -3.61
C ALA A 34 9.08 -1.89 -4.21
N CYS A 35 8.19 -1.13 -4.86
CA CYS A 35 8.52 0.24 -5.29
C CYS A 35 8.91 1.11 -4.10
N ALA A 36 8.30 0.95 -2.91
CA ALA A 36 8.67 1.73 -1.72
C ALA A 36 10.09 1.44 -1.20
N GLN A 37 10.74 0.37 -1.67
CA GLN A 37 12.14 0.07 -1.35
C GLN A 37 13.14 0.72 -2.34
N LEU A 38 12.63 1.29 -3.44
CA LEU A 38 13.46 1.99 -4.43
C LEU A 38 13.72 3.44 -3.99
N PRO A 39 14.81 4.05 -4.48
CA PRO A 39 15.08 5.46 -4.24
C PRO A 39 13.94 6.35 -4.77
N ALA A 40 13.69 7.48 -4.09
CA ALA A 40 12.56 8.39 -4.35
C ALA A 40 12.41 8.80 -5.83
N GLU A 41 13.53 8.95 -6.53
CA GLU A 41 13.61 9.31 -7.95
C GLU A 41 13.05 8.22 -8.89
N GLN A 42 13.08 6.95 -8.46
CA GLN A 42 12.59 5.81 -9.23
C GLN A 42 11.13 5.44 -8.91
N LEU A 43 10.58 5.95 -7.81
CA LEU A 43 9.19 5.71 -7.41
C LEU A 43 8.16 6.02 -8.51
N PRO A 44 8.16 7.22 -9.15
CA PRO A 44 7.16 7.53 -10.17
C PRO A 44 7.25 6.60 -11.38
N LYS A 45 8.46 6.14 -11.73
CA LYS A 45 8.66 5.17 -12.81
C LYS A 45 8.13 3.79 -12.44
N CYS A 46 8.48 3.28 -11.25
CA CYS A 46 8.01 1.98 -10.76
C CYS A 46 6.48 1.93 -10.61
N VAL A 47 5.88 2.99 -10.06
CA VAL A 47 4.43 3.14 -9.95
C VAL A 47 3.76 3.23 -11.32
N GLY A 48 4.36 3.97 -12.27
CA GLY A 48 3.87 4.05 -13.64
C GLY A 48 3.88 2.69 -14.36
N ASP A 49 4.95 1.92 -14.21
CA ASP A 49 5.07 0.58 -14.79
C ASP A 49 4.04 -0.38 -14.18
N TYR A 50 3.83 -0.33 -12.86
CA TYR A 50 2.78 -1.07 -12.18
C TYR A 50 1.39 -0.67 -12.70
N PHE A 51 1.09 0.63 -12.74
CA PHE A 51 -0.18 1.14 -13.24
C PHE A 51 -0.44 0.69 -14.68
N SER A 52 0.56 0.76 -15.56
CA SER A 52 0.41 0.36 -16.97
C SER A 52 0.10 -1.14 -17.10
N ARG A 53 0.73 -2.00 -16.28
CA ARG A 53 0.43 -3.44 -16.25
C ARG A 53 -0.99 -3.73 -15.75
N VAL A 54 -1.38 -3.06 -14.68
CA VAL A 54 -2.65 -3.28 -13.98
C VAL A 54 -3.83 -2.70 -14.75
N SER A 55 -3.65 -1.57 -15.43
CA SER A 55 -4.66 -0.96 -16.32
C SER A 55 -4.80 -1.68 -17.67
N SER A 56 -3.73 -2.35 -18.15
CA SER A 56 -3.76 -3.14 -19.38
C SER A 56 -4.32 -4.55 -19.18
N ASP A 57 -4.54 -5.00 -17.92
CA ASP A 57 -5.14 -6.30 -17.65
C ASP A 57 -6.68 -6.21 -17.77
N PRO A 58 -7.28 -6.82 -18.80
CA PRO A 58 -8.73 -6.79 -19.00
C PRO A 58 -9.51 -7.55 -17.91
N SER A 59 -8.84 -8.39 -17.13
CA SER A 59 -9.42 -9.11 -15.99
C SER A 59 -9.55 -8.22 -14.76
N ASN A 60 -8.91 -7.05 -14.77
CA ASN A 60 -8.85 -6.16 -13.64
C ASN A 60 -9.75 -4.93 -13.83
N THR A 61 -10.99 -5.04 -13.37
CA THR A 61 -11.98 -3.95 -13.41
C THR A 61 -11.57 -2.74 -12.57
N MET A 62 -10.64 -2.90 -11.62
CA MET A 62 -10.08 -1.78 -10.85
C MET A 62 -8.99 -1.02 -11.62
N GLY A 63 -8.35 -1.65 -12.62
CA GLY A 63 -7.32 -1.02 -13.46
C GLY A 63 -7.77 0.25 -14.16
N ALA A 64 -9.04 0.32 -14.54
CA ALA A 64 -9.66 1.49 -15.18
C ALA A 64 -10.05 2.61 -14.19
N LEU A 65 -10.23 2.29 -12.91
CA LEU A 65 -10.55 3.25 -11.84
C LEU A 65 -9.33 3.68 -11.03
N LEU A 66 -8.19 3.09 -11.35
CA LEU A 66 -6.92 3.35 -10.69
C LEU A 66 -6.37 4.70 -11.12
N ASN A 67 -6.00 5.50 -10.12
CA ASN A 67 -5.29 6.74 -10.36
C ASN A 67 -3.79 6.54 -10.05
N PRO A 68 -2.89 6.76 -11.02
CA PRO A 68 -1.44 6.64 -10.78
C PRO A 68 -0.94 7.59 -9.68
N GLN A 69 -1.62 8.71 -9.45
CA GLN A 69 -1.31 9.62 -8.35
C GLN A 69 -1.58 8.97 -6.98
N THR A 70 -2.72 8.30 -6.82
CA THR A 70 -3.09 7.59 -5.58
C THR A 70 -2.11 6.46 -5.26
N LEU A 71 -1.65 5.75 -6.29
CA LEU A 71 -0.60 4.73 -6.14
C LEU A 71 0.72 5.35 -5.67
N LEU A 72 1.10 6.48 -6.27
CA LEU A 72 2.33 7.17 -5.92
C LEU A 72 2.28 7.73 -4.49
N ASP A 73 1.14 8.28 -4.07
CA ASP A 73 0.93 8.77 -2.71
C ASP A 73 0.96 7.63 -1.69
N ALA A 74 0.38 6.47 -2.01
CA ALA A 74 0.48 5.26 -1.19
C ALA A 74 1.94 4.82 -0.99
N VAL A 75 2.72 4.76 -2.08
CA VAL A 75 4.14 4.39 -2.04
C VAL A 75 4.95 5.42 -1.24
N LYS A 76 4.75 6.72 -1.47
CA LYS A 76 5.42 7.79 -0.72
C LYS A 76 5.06 7.79 0.77
N CYS A 77 3.79 7.55 1.10
CA CYS A 77 3.34 7.37 2.47
C CYS A 77 4.08 6.20 3.13
N SER A 78 4.25 5.08 2.43
CA SER A 78 4.98 3.92 2.94
C SER A 78 6.45 4.22 3.20
N VAL A 79 7.11 4.96 2.29
CA VAL A 79 8.51 5.39 2.44
C VAL A 79 8.67 6.31 3.66
N ASN A 80 7.72 7.22 3.87
CA ASN A 80 7.77 8.18 4.98
C ASN A 80 7.35 7.58 6.34
N SER A 81 6.75 6.38 6.33
CA SER A 81 6.35 5.65 7.54
C SER A 81 7.39 4.61 7.99
N MET A 82 8.49 4.45 7.23
CA MET A 82 9.62 3.56 7.51
C MET A 82 10.74 4.25 8.29
#